data_AF-A0A8H4R6Z9-F1
#
_entry.id   AF-A0A8H4R6Z9-F1
#
_cell.length_a   1.000
_cell.length_b   1.000
_cell.length_c   1.000
_cell.angle_alpha   90.00
_cell.angle_beta   90.00
_cell.angle_gamma   90.00
#
_symmetry.space_group_name_H-M   'P 1'
#
loop_
_entity.id
_entity.type
_entity.pdbx_description
1 polymer ?
#
loop_
_entity_poly.entity_id
_entity_poly.type
_entity_poly.pdbx_seq_one_letter_code
_entity_poly.pdbx_strand_id
1 'polypeptide(L)'
;MSAIQAPSALQISRIDFRHSSTNPNSDPYPCRLYCTAIPPHGSVSAISTEANTPLEPAAEEENNGRPKPDVLFTHGAGSQLDNPSLDAFAEGLAGTHTVLCFEDQGSVQRRAATFKSLLDAFPSVTAFGGRSKGSVAAVEASLNSNVKKLILFSSPLSYKGSSDSGRDMLQLPQDLLQLQQDVEVLFIGGDRDELCLFEDLAEIRKRMKARSWWIQIEGADHGIKFEMEKRRSVCEFVGKIAGKWLSGDVSAFRKSEKTADVLVGWDESGKEFKSTLFED
;
A
#
# COMPACT_ATOMS: atom_id res chain seq x y z
N MET A 1 -6.59 -5.88 43.94
CA MET A 1 -6.16 -5.09 42.77
C MET A 1 -5.95 -6.07 41.63
N SER A 2 -6.90 -6.19 40.70
CA SER A 2 -6.72 -7.04 39.52
C SER A 2 -5.80 -6.33 38.54
N ALA A 3 -4.67 -6.97 38.21
CA ALA A 3 -3.79 -6.49 37.16
C ALA A 3 -4.58 -6.50 35.83
N ILE A 4 -4.69 -5.33 35.21
CA ILE A 4 -5.21 -5.21 33.85
C ILE A 4 -4.16 -5.87 32.95
N GLN A 5 -4.48 -7.07 32.46
CA GLN A 5 -3.65 -7.77 31.49
C GLN A 5 -3.60 -6.92 30.22
N ALA A 6 -2.40 -6.50 29.81
CA ALA A 6 -2.23 -5.74 28.58
C ALA A 6 -2.84 -6.54 27.41
N PRO A 7 -3.56 -5.89 26.47
CA PRO A 7 -4.10 -6.58 25.32
C PRO A 7 -2.96 -7.24 24.54
N SER A 8 -3.13 -8.53 24.18
CA SER A 8 -2.17 -9.22 23.34
C SER A 8 -2.02 -8.48 22.02
N ALA A 9 -0.79 -8.27 21.55
CA ALA A 9 -0.54 -7.68 20.25
C ALA A 9 -1.35 -8.41 19.17
N LEU A 10 -1.99 -7.65 18.26
CA LEU A 10 -2.72 -8.21 17.13
C LEU A 10 -1.76 -9.08 16.31
N GLN A 11 -2.07 -10.36 16.17
CA GLN A 11 -1.29 -11.28 15.36
C GLN A 11 -1.74 -11.16 13.90
N ILE A 12 -0.81 -10.79 13.01
CA ILE A 12 -1.03 -10.75 11.57
C ILE A 12 -0.59 -12.09 10.97
N SER A 13 -1.49 -12.70 10.19
CA SER A 13 -1.19 -13.89 9.39
C SER A 13 -0.72 -13.48 8.00
N ARG A 14 0.23 -14.24 7.45
CA ARG A 14 0.75 -14.09 6.10
C ARG A 14 0.52 -15.38 5.32
N ILE A 15 -0.10 -15.30 4.15
CA ILE A 15 -0.41 -16.46 3.29
C ILE A 15 0.14 -16.21 1.89
N ASP A 16 1.13 -16.99 1.49
CA ASP A 16 1.75 -16.90 0.17
C ASP A 16 1.08 -17.88 -0.81
N PHE A 17 0.78 -17.41 -2.02
CA PHE A 17 0.19 -18.22 -3.08
C PHE A 17 0.53 -17.66 -4.47
N ARG A 18 0.13 -18.37 -5.52
CA ARG A 18 0.23 -17.88 -6.91
C ARG A 18 -1.16 -17.70 -7.51
N HIS A 19 -1.36 -16.60 -8.23
CA HIS A 19 -2.60 -16.32 -8.95
C HIS A 19 -2.35 -16.39 -10.45
N SER A 20 -3.18 -17.17 -11.14
CA SER A 20 -3.17 -17.26 -12.60
C SER A 20 -3.95 -16.09 -13.18
N SER A 21 -3.34 -15.32 -14.08
CA SER A 21 -4.10 -14.26 -14.76
C SER A 21 -5.13 -14.84 -15.73
N THR A 22 -6.13 -14.04 -16.09
CA THR A 22 -7.13 -14.40 -17.10
C THR A 22 -6.54 -14.69 -18.49
N ASN A 23 -5.29 -14.27 -18.74
CA ASN A 23 -4.55 -14.70 -19.92
C ASN A 23 -3.93 -16.09 -19.69
N PRO A 24 -4.40 -17.15 -20.40
CA PRO A 24 -3.92 -18.51 -20.20
C PRO A 24 -2.44 -18.70 -20.58
N ASN A 25 -1.83 -17.75 -21.30
CA ASN A 25 -0.42 -17.78 -21.67
C ASN A 25 0.48 -17.01 -20.70
N SER A 26 -0.09 -16.44 -19.62
CA SER A 26 0.70 -15.73 -18.61
C SER A 26 1.07 -16.66 -17.45
N ASP A 27 2.33 -16.63 -17.05
CA ASP A 27 2.77 -17.34 -15.86
C ASP A 27 2.02 -16.82 -14.63
N PRO A 28 1.60 -17.71 -13.70
CA PRO A 28 1.03 -17.31 -12.44
C PRO A 28 2.00 -16.40 -11.67
N TYR A 29 1.48 -15.30 -11.12
CA TYR A 29 2.30 -14.35 -10.38
C TYR A 29 2.22 -14.56 -8.86
N PRO A 30 3.33 -14.35 -8.13
CA PRO A 30 3.36 -14.42 -6.68
C PRO A 30 2.39 -13.42 -6.03
N CYS A 31 1.71 -13.88 -4.99
CA CYS A 31 0.79 -13.13 -4.17
C CYS A 31 1.06 -13.42 -2.68
N ARG A 32 0.81 -12.43 -1.83
CA ARG A 32 0.87 -12.55 -0.37
C ARG A 32 -0.33 -11.85 0.25
N LEU A 33 -1.14 -12.59 1.00
CA LEU A 33 -2.26 -12.08 1.77
C LEU A 33 -1.83 -11.77 3.20
N TYR A 34 -2.16 -10.58 3.69
CA TYR A 34 -2.00 -10.16 5.08
C TYR A 34 -3.38 -9.93 5.69
N CYS A 35 -3.65 -10.53 6.84
CA CYS A 35 -4.91 -10.36 7.56
C CYS A 35 -4.71 -10.52 9.06
N THR A 36 -5.57 -9.90 9.88
CA THR A 36 -5.65 -10.24 11.30
C THR A 36 -6.04 -11.71 11.45
N ALA A 37 -5.31 -12.44 12.31
CA ALA A 37 -5.64 -13.83 12.59
C ALA A 37 -7.06 -13.90 13.17
N ILE A 38 -7.94 -14.65 12.51
CA ILE A 38 -9.25 -14.99 13.10
C ILE A 38 -8.93 -15.93 14.27
N PRO A 39 -9.36 -15.62 15.52
CA PRO A 39 -9.22 -16.57 16.62
C PRO A 39 -9.87 -17.89 16.20
N PRO A 40 -9.24 -19.06 16.43
CA PRO A 40 -9.83 -20.33 16.03
C PRO A 40 -11.10 -20.59 16.84
N HIS A 41 -12.25 -20.18 16.30
CA HIS A 41 -13.55 -20.65 16.76
C HIS A 41 -13.79 -22.02 16.12
N GLY A 42 -13.45 -23.06 16.86
CA GLY A 42 -13.69 -24.44 16.46
C GLY A 42 -12.58 -25.01 15.58
N SER A 43 -12.24 -26.25 15.84
CA SER A 43 -11.19 -27.04 15.20
C SER A 43 -11.26 -27.00 13.67
N VAL A 44 -10.52 -26.11 13.06
CA VAL A 44 -10.01 -26.28 11.69
C VAL A 44 -8.54 -26.60 11.85
N SER A 45 -8.16 -27.78 11.38
CA SER A 45 -6.81 -28.33 11.43
C SER A 45 -5.78 -27.28 11.04
N ALA A 46 -4.75 -27.12 11.87
CA ALA A 46 -3.67 -26.17 11.66
C ALA A 46 -3.14 -26.26 10.22
N ILE A 47 -3.31 -25.19 9.45
CA ILE A 47 -2.61 -25.01 8.20
C ILE A 47 -1.15 -24.75 8.59
N SER A 48 -0.30 -25.70 8.24
CA SER A 48 1.13 -25.71 8.54
C SER A 48 1.82 -24.44 8.06
N THR A 49 2.36 -23.67 8.98
CA THR A 49 3.37 -22.65 8.73
C THR A 49 4.71 -23.34 8.46
N GLU A 50 4.91 -23.88 7.26
CA GLU A 50 6.25 -24.25 6.78
C GLU A 50 6.58 -23.44 5.54
N ALA A 51 7.63 -22.63 5.67
CA ALA A 51 8.28 -21.97 4.57
C ALA A 51 8.92 -23.01 3.64
N ASN A 52 8.81 -22.79 2.32
CA ASN A 52 9.46 -23.52 1.22
C ASN A 52 8.79 -24.81 0.71
N THR A 53 7.52 -24.75 0.32
CA THR A 53 6.97 -25.70 -0.66
C THR A 53 6.67 -24.98 -1.98
N PRO A 54 6.99 -25.54 -3.17
CA PRO A 54 6.65 -24.93 -4.45
C PRO A 54 5.14 -24.65 -4.55
N LEU A 55 4.78 -23.40 -4.81
CA LEU A 55 3.40 -22.92 -4.84
C LEU A 55 2.72 -23.34 -6.15
N GLU A 56 1.83 -24.34 -6.07
CA GLU A 56 0.89 -24.69 -7.14
C GLU A 56 -0.11 -23.52 -7.38
N PRO A 57 -0.64 -23.34 -8.61
CA PRO A 57 -1.68 -22.34 -8.87
C PRO A 57 -2.96 -22.68 -8.10
N ALA A 58 -3.55 -21.69 -7.42
CA ALA A 58 -4.76 -21.90 -6.63
C ALA A 58 -5.95 -22.28 -7.54
N ALA A 59 -6.55 -23.45 -7.31
CA ALA A 59 -7.83 -23.83 -7.91
C ALA A 59 -8.97 -22.95 -7.33
N GLU A 60 -10.04 -22.72 -8.10
CA GLU A 60 -11.19 -21.90 -7.68
C GLU A 60 -11.80 -22.34 -6.33
N GLU A 61 -11.69 -23.62 -5.98
CA GLU A 61 -12.14 -24.16 -4.69
C GLU A 61 -11.29 -23.71 -3.48
N GLU A 62 -9.99 -23.40 -3.66
CA GLU A 62 -9.12 -22.94 -2.56
C GLU A 62 -9.43 -21.51 -2.09
N ASN A 63 -10.17 -20.75 -2.89
CA ASN A 63 -10.49 -19.35 -2.58
C ASN A 63 -11.67 -19.23 -1.59
N ASN A 64 -12.46 -20.28 -1.40
CA ASN A 64 -13.68 -20.23 -0.57
C ASN A 64 -13.42 -20.16 0.95
N GLY A 65 -12.21 -20.46 1.41
CA GLY A 65 -11.82 -20.40 2.83
C GLY A 65 -10.89 -19.24 3.21
N ARG A 66 -10.37 -18.48 2.24
CA ARG A 66 -9.39 -17.42 2.50
C ARG A 66 -10.11 -16.11 2.88
N PRO A 67 -9.54 -15.31 3.78
CA PRO A 67 -10.02 -13.94 4.00
C PRO A 67 -10.05 -13.18 2.67
N LYS A 68 -11.18 -12.54 2.39
CA LYS A 68 -11.36 -11.79 1.13
C LYS A 68 -10.65 -10.44 1.25
N PRO A 69 -9.73 -10.11 0.32
CA PRO A 69 -9.02 -8.84 0.39
C PRO A 69 -9.96 -7.68 0.09
N ASP A 70 -9.73 -6.57 0.79
CA ASP A 70 -10.35 -5.27 0.54
C ASP A 70 -9.34 -4.25 -0.02
N VAL A 71 -8.04 -4.57 0.03
CA VAL A 71 -6.95 -3.77 -0.55
C VAL A 71 -6.10 -4.63 -1.47
N LEU A 72 -5.85 -4.14 -2.70
CA LEU A 72 -4.76 -4.65 -3.55
C LEU A 72 -3.56 -3.72 -3.47
N PHE A 73 -2.37 -4.27 -3.30
CA PHE A 73 -1.14 -3.50 -3.24
C PHE A 73 -0.01 -4.12 -4.07
N THR A 74 0.86 -3.32 -4.69
CA THR A 74 2.02 -3.86 -5.43
C THR A 74 3.33 -3.11 -5.18
N HIS A 75 4.43 -3.79 -5.44
CA HIS A 75 5.80 -3.34 -5.16
C HIS A 75 6.34 -2.33 -6.19
N GLY A 76 7.52 -1.75 -5.90
CA GLY A 76 8.25 -0.85 -6.81
C GLY A 76 9.02 -1.56 -7.93
N ALA A 77 9.75 -0.80 -8.74
CA ALA A 77 10.60 -1.38 -9.79
C ALA A 77 11.71 -2.27 -9.17
N GLY A 78 11.93 -3.48 -9.72
CA GLY A 78 13.00 -4.39 -9.31
C GLY A 78 12.90 -4.93 -7.87
N SER A 79 11.74 -4.76 -7.23
CA SER A 79 11.47 -5.21 -5.86
C SER A 79 10.60 -6.46 -5.87
N GLN A 80 10.54 -7.18 -4.74
CA GLN A 80 9.67 -8.34 -4.52
C GLN A 80 8.82 -8.13 -3.25
N LEU A 81 8.00 -9.12 -2.87
CA LEU A 81 7.12 -9.08 -1.69
C LEU A 81 7.88 -9.19 -0.37
N ASP A 82 9.13 -9.66 -0.39
CA ASP A 82 10.02 -9.70 0.77
C ASP A 82 10.71 -8.35 1.05
N ASN A 83 10.44 -7.32 0.24
CA ASN A 83 10.97 -5.99 0.47
C ASN A 83 10.56 -5.48 1.86
N PRO A 84 11.51 -5.15 2.76
CA PRO A 84 11.20 -4.84 4.15
C PRO A 84 10.22 -3.69 4.35
N SER A 85 10.30 -2.66 3.50
CA SER A 85 9.43 -1.49 3.58
C SER A 85 7.99 -1.84 3.16
N LEU A 86 7.84 -2.65 2.10
CA LEU A 86 6.54 -3.12 1.63
C LEU A 86 5.90 -4.08 2.64
N ASP A 87 6.69 -5.06 3.10
CA ASP A 87 6.23 -6.11 4.03
C ASP A 87 5.72 -5.50 5.33
N ALA A 88 6.52 -4.65 5.98
CA ALA A 88 6.13 -3.99 7.22
C ALA A 88 4.94 -3.03 7.02
N PHE A 89 4.88 -2.31 5.90
CA PHE A 89 3.73 -1.46 5.58
C PHE A 89 2.43 -2.28 5.44
N ALA A 90 2.48 -3.40 4.72
CA ALA A 90 1.34 -4.29 4.55
C ALA A 90 0.89 -4.89 5.89
N GLU A 91 1.81 -5.25 6.79
CA GLU A 91 1.47 -5.68 8.15
C GLU A 91 0.75 -4.60 8.96
N GLY A 92 1.27 -3.37 8.93
CA GLY A 92 0.64 -2.24 9.62
C GLY A 92 -0.78 -1.97 9.11
N LEU A 93 -0.95 -2.03 7.79
CA LEU A 93 -2.25 -1.87 7.12
C LEU A 93 -3.21 -3.02 7.48
N ALA A 94 -2.68 -4.25 7.53
CA ALA A 94 -3.43 -5.47 7.83
C ALA A 94 -3.99 -5.53 9.26
N GLY A 95 -3.58 -4.64 10.16
CA GLY A 95 -4.21 -4.48 11.47
C GLY A 95 -5.67 -4.03 11.42
N THR A 96 -6.14 -3.54 10.26
CA THR A 96 -7.53 -3.06 10.06
C THR A 96 -8.21 -3.58 8.79
N HIS A 97 -7.43 -4.03 7.80
CA HIS A 97 -7.89 -4.40 6.46
C HIS A 97 -7.29 -5.75 6.05
N THR A 98 -7.83 -6.39 5.01
CA THR A 98 -7.22 -7.59 4.41
C THR A 98 -6.47 -7.19 3.14
N VAL A 99 -5.14 -7.25 3.19
CA VAL A 99 -4.27 -6.73 2.14
C VAL A 99 -3.74 -7.87 1.29
N LEU A 100 -4.03 -7.84 -0.01
CA LEU A 100 -3.42 -8.74 -0.98
C LEU A 100 -2.34 -7.99 -1.76
N CYS A 101 -1.10 -8.37 -1.51
CA CYS A 101 0.06 -7.89 -2.26
C CYS A 101 0.36 -8.85 -3.43
N PHE A 102 0.77 -8.32 -4.58
CA PHE A 102 1.17 -9.15 -5.74
C PHE A 102 2.47 -8.67 -6.39
N GLU A 103 3.18 -9.60 -7.04
CA GLU A 103 4.37 -9.31 -7.84
C GLU A 103 4.09 -9.22 -9.33
N ASP A 104 4.61 -8.17 -9.96
CA ASP A 104 4.66 -8.06 -11.40
C ASP A 104 5.84 -7.16 -11.82
N GLN A 105 6.87 -7.75 -12.43
CA GLN A 105 8.06 -7.01 -12.88
C GLN A 105 7.87 -6.26 -14.22
N GLY A 106 6.64 -6.25 -14.76
CA GLY A 106 6.32 -5.66 -16.04
C GLY A 106 6.33 -4.13 -16.10
N SER A 107 5.81 -3.63 -17.22
CA SER A 107 5.51 -2.20 -17.41
C SER A 107 4.38 -1.75 -16.47
N VAL A 108 4.14 -0.44 -16.41
CA VAL A 108 3.03 0.11 -15.61
C VAL A 108 1.68 -0.44 -16.12
N GLN A 109 1.50 -0.50 -17.44
CA GLN A 109 0.29 -0.98 -18.08
C GLN A 109 0.03 -2.47 -17.80
N ARG A 110 1.08 -3.31 -17.80
CA ARG A 110 0.96 -4.72 -17.42
C ARG A 110 0.51 -4.85 -15.97
N ARG A 111 1.14 -4.09 -15.05
CA ARG A 111 0.75 -4.08 -13.63
C ARG A 111 -0.68 -3.59 -13.43
N ALA A 112 -1.11 -2.57 -14.18
CA ALA A 112 -2.49 -2.07 -14.14
C ALA A 112 -3.50 -3.13 -14.63
N ALA A 113 -3.15 -3.90 -15.67
CA ALA A 113 -3.95 -5.05 -16.10
C ALA A 113 -4.00 -6.14 -15.01
N THR A 114 -2.90 -6.37 -14.28
CA THR A 114 -2.85 -7.30 -13.13
C THR A 114 -3.78 -6.86 -12.00
N PHE A 115 -3.83 -5.55 -11.67
CA PHE A 115 -4.83 -5.01 -10.73
C PHE A 115 -6.26 -5.34 -11.18
N LYS A 116 -6.56 -5.14 -12.46
CA LYS A 116 -7.89 -5.42 -13.01
C LYS A 116 -8.25 -6.90 -12.91
N SER A 117 -7.33 -7.80 -13.29
CA SER A 117 -7.53 -9.26 -13.17
C SER A 117 -7.80 -9.68 -11.73
N LEU A 118 -7.07 -9.12 -10.77
CA LEU A 118 -7.29 -9.39 -9.35
C LEU A 118 -8.59 -8.78 -8.82
N LEU A 119 -8.99 -7.59 -9.29
CA LEU A 119 -10.28 -6.99 -8.93
C LEU A 119 -11.44 -7.87 -9.41
N ASP A 120 -11.35 -8.43 -10.62
CA ASP A 120 -12.36 -9.35 -11.15
C ASP A 120 -12.43 -10.65 -10.31
N ALA A 121 -11.29 -11.17 -9.85
CA ALA A 121 -11.22 -12.35 -8.98
C ALA A 121 -11.64 -12.06 -7.52
N PHE A 122 -11.45 -10.82 -7.05
CA PHE A 122 -11.69 -10.38 -5.68
C PHE A 122 -12.56 -9.11 -5.66
N PRO A 123 -13.87 -9.23 -5.94
CA PRO A 123 -14.77 -8.08 -6.05
C PRO A 123 -15.03 -7.34 -4.73
N SER A 124 -14.52 -7.85 -3.59
CA SER A 124 -14.54 -7.17 -2.29
C SER A 124 -13.51 -6.03 -2.20
N VAL A 125 -12.58 -5.92 -3.14
CA VAL A 125 -11.55 -4.90 -3.15
C VAL A 125 -12.18 -3.51 -3.30
N THR A 126 -11.83 -2.61 -2.39
CA THR A 126 -12.31 -1.22 -2.35
C THR A 126 -11.20 -0.19 -2.47
N ALA A 127 -9.94 -0.63 -2.35
CA ALA A 127 -8.77 0.23 -2.47
C ALA A 127 -7.65 -0.42 -3.30
N PHE A 128 -6.95 0.41 -4.06
CA PHE A 128 -5.69 0.06 -4.70
C PHE A 128 -4.55 0.82 -4.05
N GLY A 129 -3.35 0.25 -4.10
CA GLY A 129 -2.17 0.98 -3.70
C GLY A 129 -0.91 0.38 -4.30
N GLY A 130 0.18 1.12 -4.18
CA GLY A 130 1.45 0.59 -4.60
C GLY A 130 2.61 1.45 -4.16
N ARG A 131 3.81 0.86 -4.23
CA ARG A 131 5.05 1.55 -3.94
C ARG A 131 5.76 1.96 -5.24
N SER A 132 6.23 3.20 -5.36
CA SER A 132 7.02 3.68 -6.50
C SER A 132 6.35 3.37 -7.84
N LYS A 133 6.98 2.63 -8.77
CA LYS A 133 6.35 2.19 -10.02
C LYS A 133 4.98 1.50 -9.82
N GLY A 134 4.79 0.80 -8.70
CA GLY A 134 3.49 0.21 -8.33
C GLY A 134 2.41 1.23 -8.01
N SER A 135 2.76 2.39 -7.45
CA SER A 135 1.81 3.49 -7.21
C SER A 135 1.26 4.04 -8.54
N VAL A 136 2.12 4.16 -9.55
CA VAL A 136 1.71 4.60 -10.90
C VAL A 136 0.72 3.62 -11.50
N ALA A 137 1.02 2.32 -11.40
CA ALA A 137 0.13 1.27 -11.90
C ALA A 137 -1.22 1.24 -11.15
N ALA A 138 -1.23 1.53 -9.86
CA ALA A 138 -2.47 1.62 -9.08
C ALA A 138 -3.35 2.79 -9.55
N VAL A 139 -2.75 3.95 -9.85
CA VAL A 139 -3.48 5.09 -10.44
C VAL A 139 -4.01 4.72 -11.83
N GLU A 140 -3.17 4.19 -12.71
CA GLU A 140 -3.59 3.78 -14.07
C GLU A 140 -4.75 2.78 -14.03
N ALA A 141 -4.68 1.76 -13.16
CA ALA A 141 -5.75 0.80 -12.97
C ALA A 141 -7.05 1.44 -12.48
N SER A 142 -6.95 2.46 -11.62
CA SER A 142 -8.12 3.12 -11.01
C SER A 142 -8.91 3.99 -11.99
N LEU A 143 -8.27 4.53 -13.03
CA LEU A 143 -8.93 5.39 -14.02
C LEU A 143 -10.09 4.68 -14.75
N ASN A 144 -10.05 3.35 -14.82
CA ASN A 144 -11.04 2.52 -15.49
C ASN A 144 -11.67 1.47 -14.56
N SER A 145 -11.70 1.73 -13.24
CA SER A 145 -12.33 0.84 -12.26
C SER A 145 -13.33 1.57 -11.36
N ASN A 146 -14.05 0.79 -10.56
CA ASN A 146 -14.95 1.29 -9.52
C ASN A 146 -14.24 1.58 -8.19
N VAL A 147 -12.92 1.37 -8.09
CA VAL A 147 -12.14 1.60 -6.87
C VAL A 147 -11.96 3.10 -6.64
N LYS A 148 -12.28 3.55 -5.43
CA LYS A 148 -12.32 4.98 -5.08
C LYS A 148 -11.28 5.41 -4.07
N LYS A 149 -10.47 4.50 -3.55
CA LYS A 149 -9.40 4.82 -2.59
C LYS A 149 -8.04 4.36 -3.12
N LEU A 150 -7.08 5.28 -3.13
CA LEU A 150 -5.72 5.04 -3.61
C LEU A 150 -4.69 5.31 -2.52
N ILE A 151 -3.75 4.37 -2.32
CA ILE A 151 -2.60 4.53 -1.44
C ILE A 151 -1.32 4.57 -2.28
N LEU A 152 -0.70 5.74 -2.34
CA LEU A 152 0.40 6.05 -3.25
C LEU A 152 1.70 6.22 -2.45
N PHE A 153 2.43 5.12 -2.24
CA PHE A 153 3.63 5.07 -1.40
C PHE A 153 4.92 5.32 -2.21
N SER A 154 5.69 6.33 -1.84
CA SER A 154 6.93 6.77 -2.52
C SER A 154 6.67 6.96 -4.02
N SER A 155 5.71 7.80 -4.37
CA SER A 155 5.21 7.91 -5.76
C SER A 155 6.06 8.88 -6.59
N PRO A 156 6.67 8.45 -7.70
CA PRO A 156 7.54 9.33 -8.48
C PRO A 156 6.70 10.32 -9.31
N LEU A 157 6.72 11.60 -8.95
CA LEU A 157 6.11 12.68 -9.74
C LEU A 157 7.04 13.21 -10.82
N SER A 158 8.34 13.06 -10.62
CA SER A 158 9.38 13.37 -11.59
C SER A 158 10.28 12.17 -11.80
N TYR A 159 10.88 12.10 -12.99
CA TYR A 159 11.92 11.12 -13.28
C TYR A 159 13.12 11.84 -13.89
N LYS A 160 14.27 11.73 -13.22
CA LYS A 160 15.55 12.31 -13.67
C LYS A 160 16.52 11.26 -14.27
N GLY A 161 16.05 10.02 -14.47
CA GLY A 161 16.86 8.95 -15.06
C GLY A 161 16.77 8.91 -16.59
N SER A 162 17.74 8.23 -17.23
CA SER A 162 17.88 8.15 -18.69
C SER A 162 17.33 6.86 -19.31
N SER A 163 16.73 5.95 -18.54
CA SER A 163 16.21 4.68 -19.07
C SER A 163 14.78 4.80 -19.60
N ASP A 164 14.45 4.04 -20.66
CA ASP A 164 13.10 3.99 -21.24
C ASP A 164 12.01 3.58 -20.23
N SER A 165 12.37 2.84 -19.19
CA SER A 165 11.50 2.51 -18.05
C SER A 165 11.04 3.73 -17.23
N GLY A 166 11.67 4.88 -17.43
CA GLY A 166 11.32 6.17 -16.82
C GLY A 166 10.14 6.88 -17.46
N ARG A 167 9.86 6.63 -18.75
CA ARG A 167 8.84 7.38 -19.50
C ARG A 167 7.43 7.10 -18.98
N ASP A 168 7.14 5.84 -18.63
CA ASP A 168 5.83 5.46 -18.07
C ASP A 168 5.53 6.18 -16.74
N MET A 169 6.56 6.53 -15.97
CA MET A 169 6.38 7.23 -14.68
C MET A 169 6.06 8.71 -14.84
N LEU A 170 6.45 9.33 -15.96
CA LEU A 170 6.18 10.76 -16.24
C LEU A 170 4.70 11.05 -16.50
N GLN A 171 3.89 10.01 -16.71
CA GLN A 171 2.46 10.13 -16.95
C GLN A 171 1.66 10.33 -15.65
N LEU A 172 2.21 9.94 -14.49
CA LEU A 172 1.52 9.99 -13.19
C LEU A 172 0.89 11.36 -12.88
N PRO A 173 1.58 12.52 -13.04
CA PRO A 173 0.97 13.82 -12.81
C PRO A 173 -0.32 14.04 -13.61
N GLN A 174 -0.36 13.62 -14.87
CA GLN A 174 -1.53 13.78 -15.72
C GLN A 174 -2.66 12.81 -15.34
N ASP A 175 -2.31 11.59 -14.94
CA ASP A 175 -3.29 10.60 -14.50
C ASP A 175 -3.94 11.02 -13.17
N LEU A 176 -3.16 11.60 -12.24
CA LEU A 176 -3.69 12.17 -11.01
C LEU A 176 -4.71 13.30 -11.26
N LEU A 177 -4.49 14.13 -12.29
CA LEU A 177 -5.42 15.20 -12.67
C LEU A 177 -6.70 14.68 -13.35
N GLN A 178 -6.68 13.45 -13.87
CA GLN A 178 -7.84 12.79 -14.46
C GLN A 178 -8.74 12.10 -13.42
N LEU A 179 -8.23 11.86 -12.20
CA LEU A 179 -9.02 11.27 -11.11
C LEU A 179 -10.25 12.13 -10.80
N GLN A 180 -11.39 11.45 -10.60
CA GLN A 180 -12.67 12.08 -10.34
C GLN A 180 -12.81 12.56 -8.90
N GLN A 181 -13.78 13.44 -8.63
CA GLN A 181 -13.96 14.07 -7.32
C GLN A 181 -14.34 13.08 -6.21
N ASP A 182 -14.96 11.96 -6.57
CA ASP A 182 -15.34 10.88 -5.65
C ASP A 182 -14.17 9.96 -5.28
N VAL A 183 -12.99 10.15 -5.88
CA VAL A 183 -11.76 9.43 -5.54
C VAL A 183 -11.04 10.11 -4.38
N GLU A 184 -10.51 9.30 -3.47
CA GLU A 184 -9.69 9.67 -2.33
C GLU A 184 -8.27 9.12 -2.49
N VAL A 185 -7.26 9.98 -2.30
CA VAL A 185 -5.84 9.63 -2.54
C VAL A 185 -5.00 9.91 -1.31
N LEU A 186 -4.35 8.89 -0.76
CA LEU A 186 -3.35 9.03 0.31
C LEU A 186 -1.95 8.93 -0.29
N PHE A 187 -1.24 10.06 -0.34
CA PHE A 187 0.19 10.08 -0.63
C PHE A 187 0.97 9.72 0.63
N ILE A 188 2.02 8.94 0.46
CA ILE A 188 2.97 8.59 1.52
C ILE A 188 4.36 8.77 0.94
N GLY A 189 5.20 9.61 1.53
CA GLY A 189 6.51 9.91 0.97
C GLY A 189 7.45 10.53 1.98
N GLY A 190 8.74 10.44 1.71
CA GLY A 190 9.75 11.09 2.53
C GLY A 190 9.90 12.57 2.19
N ASP A 191 10.33 13.37 3.16
CA ASP A 191 10.68 14.77 2.96
C ASP A 191 11.98 14.98 2.15
N ARG A 192 12.78 13.92 1.96
CA ARG A 192 14.00 13.89 1.13
C ARG A 192 13.82 13.06 -0.14
N ASP A 193 12.59 12.82 -0.59
CA ASP A 193 12.32 12.07 -1.82
C ASP A 193 12.55 12.95 -3.06
N GLU A 194 13.70 12.78 -3.71
CA GLU A 194 14.06 13.52 -4.93
C GLU A 194 13.19 13.22 -6.15
N LEU A 195 12.41 12.13 -6.13
CA LEU A 195 11.46 11.79 -7.20
C LEU A 195 10.06 12.37 -6.93
N CYS A 196 9.81 12.88 -5.73
CA CYS A 196 8.54 13.44 -5.31
C CYS A 196 8.77 14.65 -4.40
N LEU A 197 9.22 15.76 -5.00
CA LEU A 197 9.45 16.99 -4.25
C LEU A 197 8.15 17.51 -3.64
N PHE A 198 8.27 18.08 -2.44
CA PHE A 198 7.14 18.64 -1.68
C PHE A 198 6.34 19.64 -2.53
N GLU A 199 7.04 20.55 -3.20
CA GLU A 199 6.45 21.64 -3.97
C GLU A 199 5.69 21.09 -5.20
N ASP A 200 6.28 20.10 -5.88
CA ASP A 200 5.67 19.45 -7.04
C ASP A 200 4.38 18.71 -6.64
N LEU A 201 4.43 17.98 -5.54
CA LEU A 201 3.26 17.27 -5.01
C LEU A 201 2.17 18.26 -4.58
N ALA A 202 2.53 19.33 -3.87
CA ALA A 202 1.59 20.36 -3.44
C ALA A 202 0.87 21.01 -4.63
N GLU A 203 1.60 21.35 -5.69
CA GLU A 203 1.03 21.96 -6.88
C GLU A 203 0.08 21.01 -7.64
N ILE A 204 0.46 19.72 -7.78
CA ILE A 204 -0.42 18.72 -8.38
C ILE A 204 -1.68 18.53 -7.55
N ARG A 205 -1.56 18.36 -6.23
CA ARG A 205 -2.70 18.15 -5.31
C ARG A 205 -3.69 19.31 -5.34
N LYS A 206 -3.21 20.55 -5.44
CA LYS A 206 -4.07 21.73 -5.58
C LYS A 206 -4.97 21.64 -6.83
N ARG A 207 -4.43 21.11 -7.92
CA ARG A 207 -5.07 20.99 -9.23
C ARG A 207 -5.94 19.72 -9.38
N MET A 208 -5.68 18.67 -8.61
CA MET A 208 -6.49 17.44 -8.61
C MET A 208 -7.96 17.72 -8.30
N LYS A 209 -8.90 16.97 -8.89
CA LYS A 209 -10.31 17.01 -8.47
C LYS A 209 -10.56 16.13 -7.25
N ALA A 210 -9.89 14.97 -7.22
CA ALA A 210 -9.89 14.03 -6.12
C ALA A 210 -9.44 14.69 -4.80
N ARG A 211 -9.98 14.20 -3.68
CA ARG A 211 -9.49 14.59 -2.35
C ARG A 211 -8.16 13.90 -2.09
N SER A 212 -7.24 14.60 -1.46
CA SER A 212 -5.90 14.04 -1.23
C SER A 212 -5.33 14.32 0.16
N TRP A 213 -4.64 13.34 0.71
CA TRP A 213 -3.93 13.43 1.98
C TRP A 213 -2.45 13.14 1.78
N TRP A 214 -1.62 13.59 2.70
CA TRP A 214 -0.21 13.27 2.67
C TRP A 214 0.32 12.88 4.05
N ILE A 215 0.98 11.72 4.12
CA ILE A 215 1.87 11.34 5.21
C ILE A 215 3.30 11.63 4.77
N GLN A 216 3.91 12.64 5.38
CA GLN A 216 5.32 12.96 5.20
C GLN A 216 6.14 12.22 6.26
N ILE A 217 7.16 11.47 5.82
CA ILE A 217 8.06 10.73 6.70
C ILE A 217 9.37 11.52 6.81
N GLU A 218 9.64 12.04 8.00
CA GLU A 218 10.83 12.85 8.27
C GLU A 218 12.12 12.06 8.04
N GLY A 219 13.03 12.66 7.28
CA GLY A 219 14.35 12.11 6.96
C GLY A 219 14.37 10.97 5.94
N ALA A 220 13.22 10.58 5.38
CA ALA A 220 13.16 9.46 4.45
C ALA A 220 13.42 9.89 3.00
N ASP A 221 14.14 9.06 2.24
CA ASP A 221 14.29 9.17 0.79
C ASP A 221 13.24 8.32 0.04
N HIS A 222 13.29 8.26 -1.29
CA HIS A 222 12.40 7.41 -2.11
C HIS A 222 12.43 5.92 -1.72
N GLY A 223 13.58 5.46 -1.23
CA GLY A 223 13.81 4.09 -0.78
C GLY A 223 13.29 3.81 0.63
N ILE A 224 12.96 4.86 1.40
CA ILE A 224 12.79 4.80 2.85
C ILE A 224 14.04 4.17 3.48
N LYS A 225 15.23 4.68 3.09
CA LYS A 225 16.51 4.15 3.57
C LYS A 225 16.80 4.59 5.01
N PHE A 226 16.25 3.80 5.94
CA PHE A 226 16.70 3.76 7.34
C PHE A 226 17.43 2.45 7.62
N GLU A 227 18.09 2.38 8.78
CA GLU A 227 18.52 1.12 9.39
C GLU A 227 17.33 0.14 9.50
N MET A 228 17.58 -1.15 9.38
CA MET A 228 16.55 -2.16 9.12
C MET A 228 15.40 -2.18 10.15
N GLU A 229 15.74 -2.12 11.45
CA GLU A 229 14.74 -2.09 12.52
C GLU A 229 13.88 -0.82 12.46
N LYS A 230 14.53 0.35 12.35
CA LYS A 230 13.85 1.63 12.19
C LYS A 230 12.96 1.63 10.94
N ARG A 231 13.48 1.14 9.81
CA ARG A 231 12.75 1.04 8.54
C ARG A 231 11.45 0.24 8.68
N ARG A 232 11.52 -0.94 9.34
CA ARG A 232 10.33 -1.75 9.60
C ARG A 232 9.35 -1.01 10.50
N SER A 233 9.81 -0.42 11.61
CA SER A 233 8.95 0.34 12.53
C SER A 233 8.24 1.51 11.82
N VAL A 234 8.99 2.31 11.07
CA VAL A 234 8.48 3.42 10.23
C VAL A 234 7.36 2.93 9.31
N CYS A 235 7.64 1.89 8.52
CA CYS A 235 6.71 1.41 7.52
C CYS A 235 5.47 0.78 8.16
N GLU A 236 5.61 0.03 9.24
CA GLU A 236 4.50 -0.53 9.99
C GLU A 236 3.62 0.57 10.60
N PHE A 237 4.22 1.59 11.23
CA PHE A 237 3.49 2.71 11.81
C PHE A 237 2.70 3.49 10.76
N VAL A 238 3.33 3.79 9.62
CA VAL A 238 2.68 4.46 8.49
C VAL A 238 1.58 3.59 7.88
N GLY A 239 1.77 2.27 7.81
CA GLY A 239 0.73 1.31 7.43
C GLY A 239 -0.51 1.38 8.34
N LYS A 240 -0.31 1.48 9.66
CA LYS A 240 -1.40 1.65 10.62
C LYS A 240 -2.17 2.96 10.41
N ILE A 241 -1.49 4.05 10.10
CA ILE A 241 -2.14 5.34 9.79
C ILE A 241 -2.95 5.21 8.50
N ALA A 242 -2.39 4.58 7.46
CA ALA A 242 -3.10 4.34 6.20
C ALA A 242 -4.35 3.46 6.39
N GLY A 243 -4.29 2.46 7.28
CA GLY A 243 -5.44 1.63 7.64
C GLY A 243 -6.56 2.43 8.30
N LYS A 244 -6.24 3.31 9.26
CA LYS A 244 -7.22 4.21 9.86
C LYS A 244 -7.86 5.14 8.83
N TRP A 245 -7.05 5.70 7.94
CA TRP A 245 -7.53 6.53 6.83
C TRP A 245 -8.51 5.77 5.94
N LEU A 246 -8.21 4.52 5.57
CA LEU A 246 -9.12 3.68 4.78
C LEU A 246 -10.45 3.41 5.49
N SER A 247 -10.44 3.22 6.81
CA SER A 247 -11.65 3.08 7.62
C SER A 247 -12.47 4.38 7.76
N GLY A 248 -12.01 5.49 7.20
CA GLY A 248 -12.64 6.81 7.34
C GLY A 248 -12.30 7.51 8.66
N ASP A 249 -11.45 6.91 9.50
CA ASP A 249 -10.86 7.58 10.66
C ASP A 249 -9.74 8.51 10.19
N VAL A 250 -10.17 9.70 9.75
CA VAL A 250 -9.27 10.78 9.40
C VAL A 250 -8.90 11.64 10.62
N SER A 251 -9.08 11.18 11.87
CA SER A 251 -8.73 11.97 13.06
C SER A 251 -7.23 12.29 13.16
N ALA A 252 -6.39 11.49 12.49
CA ALA A 252 -4.98 11.79 12.33
C ALA A 252 -4.73 13.01 11.42
N PHE A 253 -5.68 13.35 10.55
CA PHE A 253 -5.59 14.40 9.54
C PHE A 253 -6.52 15.57 9.92
N ARG A 254 -6.19 16.81 9.49
CA ARG A 254 -7.11 17.94 9.66
C ARG A 254 -8.40 17.72 8.85
N LYS A 255 -9.57 17.94 9.46
CA LYS A 255 -10.89 17.60 8.90
C LYS A 255 -11.45 18.60 7.89
N SER A 256 -10.86 19.78 7.70
CA SER A 256 -11.57 20.92 7.08
C SER A 256 -11.23 21.24 5.63
N GLU A 257 -10.37 20.49 4.93
CA GLU A 257 -9.91 20.88 3.60
C GLU A 257 -9.85 19.73 2.58
N LYS A 258 -9.84 20.10 1.29
CA LYS A 258 -9.62 19.20 0.13
C LYS A 258 -8.27 18.46 0.22
N THR A 259 -7.34 19.04 1.00
CA THR A 259 -5.99 18.55 1.28
C THR A 259 -5.77 18.49 2.79
N ALA A 260 -5.19 17.42 3.32
CA ALA A 260 -4.79 17.37 4.73
C ALA A 260 -3.54 16.51 4.96
N ASP A 261 -2.64 16.98 5.81
CA ASP A 261 -1.27 16.48 5.89
C ASP A 261 -0.86 16.12 7.33
N VAL A 262 0.00 15.11 7.46
CA VAL A 262 0.55 14.62 8.72
C VAL A 262 2.05 14.41 8.56
N LEU A 263 2.82 14.92 9.52
CA LEU A 263 4.23 14.60 9.70
C LEU A 263 4.38 13.42 10.64
N VAL A 264 5.19 12.46 10.23
CA VAL A 264 5.63 11.33 11.04
C VAL A 264 7.14 11.41 11.21
N GLY A 265 7.60 11.38 12.46
CA GLY A 265 9.01 11.52 12.80
C GLY A 265 9.39 10.74 14.07
N TRP A 266 10.66 10.87 14.45
CA TRP A 266 11.24 10.22 15.64
C TRP A 266 11.96 11.27 16.49
N ASP A 267 11.70 11.29 17.79
CA ASP A 267 12.42 12.16 18.71
C ASP A 267 13.85 11.67 19.02
N GLU A 268 14.61 12.44 19.80
CA GLU A 268 15.99 12.10 20.19
C GLU A 268 16.11 10.77 20.94
N SER A 269 15.02 10.30 21.57
CA SER A 269 14.96 9.02 22.28
C SER A 269 14.61 7.84 21.35
N GLY A 270 14.35 8.11 20.07
CA GLY A 270 13.90 7.12 19.09
C GLY A 270 12.41 6.79 19.23
N LYS A 271 11.64 7.60 19.97
CA LYS A 271 10.19 7.41 20.09
C LYS A 271 9.48 8.05 18.91
N GLU A 272 8.55 7.31 18.34
CA GLU A 272 7.68 7.76 17.25
C GLU A 272 6.78 8.91 17.70
N PHE A 273 6.69 9.96 16.88
CA PHE A 273 5.70 11.01 17.04
C PHE A 273 4.92 11.24 15.74
N LYS A 274 3.77 11.88 15.90
CA LYS A 274 2.96 12.41 14.81
C LYS A 274 2.62 13.86 15.12
N SER A 275 2.68 14.71 14.11
CA SER A 275 2.24 16.11 14.20
C SER A 275 1.45 16.47 12.96
N THR A 276 0.48 17.38 13.09
CA THR A 276 -0.16 17.97 11.91
C THR A 276 0.79 19.00 11.31
N LEU A 277 1.10 18.88 10.02
CA LEU A 277 1.86 19.91 9.31
C LEU A 277 1.01 21.20 9.33
N PHE A 278 1.61 22.31 9.76
CA PHE A 278 0.98 23.63 9.98
C PHE A 278 0.19 23.77 11.30
N GLU A 279 0.91 24.08 12.38
CA GLU A 279 0.37 24.89 13.48
C GLU A 279 0.50 26.36 13.07
N ASP A 280 -0.61 26.96 12.64
CA ASP A 280 -0.82 28.40 12.79
C ASP A 280 -1.56 28.63 14.11
#